data_AF-A0A7Y2A030-F1
#
_entry.id   AF-A0A7Y2A030-F1
#
_cell.length_a   1.000
_cell.length_b   1.000
_cell.length_c   1.000
_cell.angle_alpha   90.00
_cell.angle_beta   90.00
_cell.angle_gamma   90.00
#
_symmetry.space_group_name_H-M   'P 1'
#
loop_
_entity.id
_entity.type
_entity.pdbx_description
1 polymer ?
#
loop_
_entity_poly.entity_id
_entity_poly.type
_entity_poly.pdbx_seq_one_letter_code
_entity_poly.pdbx_strand_id
1 'polypeptide(L)'
;MKNTLLLFFLFSISFSINAQNERPKLVVGIVVDQMRADYLDKFWDNYGEEGFKRMVNEGYNCRSTFFDYVPTNTGPGHASIFTGAYPSIHGVVDNDSYDRYLKQEYYCASDPSNEGVGGQGNMSPIRMQTTTIGDEINLYQNFKSKSIGFSLKDRGAIFPAGHSGQAYWLT
;
A
#
# COMPACT_ATOMS: atom_id res chain seq x y z
N MET A 1 58.88 -9.73 -12.10
CA MET A 1 58.02 -8.63 -12.60
C MET A 1 56.65 -9.13 -13.09
N LYS A 2 56.55 -10.22 -13.86
CA LYS A 2 55.25 -10.78 -14.30
C LYS A 2 54.34 -11.26 -13.16
N ASN A 3 54.90 -11.92 -12.13
CA ASN A 3 54.11 -12.43 -11.00
C ASN A 3 53.61 -11.33 -10.05
N THR A 4 54.30 -10.19 -10.01
CA THR A 4 53.94 -9.04 -9.17
C THR A 4 52.75 -8.26 -9.76
N LEU A 5 52.65 -8.19 -11.09
CA LEU A 5 51.50 -7.60 -11.78
C LEU A 5 50.22 -8.44 -11.60
N LEU A 6 50.34 -9.78 -11.58
CA LEU A 6 49.21 -10.69 -11.42
C LEU A 6 48.58 -10.58 -10.02
N LEU A 7 49.41 -10.39 -8.99
CA LEU A 7 48.96 -10.15 -7.61
C LEU A 7 48.26 -8.80 -7.44
N PHE A 8 48.72 -7.76 -8.15
CA PHE A 8 48.05 -6.46 -8.15
C PHE A 8 46.67 -6.53 -8.84
N PHE A 9 46.57 -7.31 -9.92
CA PHE A 9 45.30 -7.53 -10.63
C PHE A 9 44.29 -8.34 -9.80
N LEU A 10 44.75 -9.35 -9.06
CA LEU A 10 43.93 -10.11 -8.09
C LEU A 10 43.51 -9.27 -6.88
N PHE A 11 44.35 -8.34 -6.41
CA PHE A 11 44.00 -7.42 -5.33
C PHE A 11 42.98 -6.36 -5.75
N SER A 12 42.95 -6.01 -7.05
CA SER A 12 42.00 -5.05 -7.63
C SER A 12 40.59 -5.61 -7.78
N ILE A 13 40.44 -6.94 -7.88
CA ILE A 13 39.14 -7.64 -7.95
C ILE A 13 38.44 -7.70 -6.57
N SER A 14 39.17 -7.42 -5.50
CA SER A 14 38.63 -7.32 -4.13
C SER A 14 38.04 -5.95 -3.80
N PHE A 15 37.88 -5.05 -4.79
CA PHE A 15 37.01 -3.89 -4.60
C PHE A 15 35.59 -4.40 -4.39
N SER A 16 35.21 -4.47 -3.12
CA SER A 16 33.89 -4.86 -2.66
C SER A 16 32.84 -4.21 -3.54
N ILE A 17 32.13 -5.04 -4.29
CA ILE A 17 30.80 -4.72 -4.79
C ILE A 17 29.91 -4.66 -3.55
N ASN A 18 30.07 -3.60 -2.76
CA ASN A 18 29.03 -3.16 -1.86
C ASN A 18 27.98 -2.55 -2.78
N ALA A 19 27.14 -3.41 -3.36
CA ALA A 19 25.81 -3.01 -3.77
C ALA A 19 25.14 -2.53 -2.48
N GLN A 20 25.27 -1.24 -2.19
CA GLN A 20 24.62 -0.58 -1.08
C GLN A 20 23.14 -0.64 -1.42
N ASN A 21 22.50 -1.73 -0.97
CA ASN A 21 21.06 -1.87 -0.92
C ASN A 21 20.59 -0.90 0.17
N GLU A 22 20.68 0.41 -0.10
CA GLU A 22 20.11 1.44 0.75
C GLU A 22 18.60 1.31 0.68
N ARG A 23 18.08 0.41 1.51
CA ARG A 23 16.65 0.20 1.67
C ARG A 23 16.11 1.34 2.53
N PRO A 24 15.01 1.99 2.12
CA PRO A 24 14.38 2.98 2.97
C PRO A 24 13.98 2.33 4.30
N LYS A 25 14.24 3.04 5.41
CA LYS A 25 13.86 2.58 6.75
C LYS A 25 12.35 2.66 7.00
N LEU A 26 11.66 3.47 6.20
CA LEU A 26 10.22 3.71 6.26
C LEU A 26 9.71 3.99 4.84
N VAL A 27 8.58 3.37 4.49
CA VAL A 27 7.79 3.71 3.30
C VAL A 27 6.45 4.22 3.78
N VAL A 28 6.02 5.37 3.26
CA VAL A 28 4.74 5.98 3.63
C VAL A 28 3.84 6.00 2.40
N GLY A 29 2.76 5.22 2.43
CA GLY A 29 1.71 5.25 1.43
C GLY A 29 0.61 6.21 1.84
N ILE A 30 0.32 7.22 1.02
CA ILE A 30 -0.74 8.21 1.29
C ILE A 30 -1.77 8.12 0.17
N VAL A 31 -3.01 7.81 0.53
CA VAL A 31 -4.17 7.85 -0.38
C VAL A 31 -5.11 8.94 0.10
N VAL A 32 -5.26 9.98 -0.72
CA VAL A 32 -6.24 11.03 -0.46
C VAL A 32 -7.55 10.61 -1.12
N ASP A 33 -8.51 10.16 -0.30
CA ASP A 33 -9.78 9.64 -0.79
C ASP A 33 -10.52 10.70 -1.64
N GLN A 34 -11.03 10.26 -2.80
CA GLN A 34 -11.73 11.11 -3.77
C GLN A 34 -10.88 12.28 -4.36
N MET A 35 -9.55 12.23 -4.27
CA MET A 35 -8.69 13.21 -4.92
C MET A 35 -8.62 12.96 -6.44
N ARG A 36 -9.16 13.89 -7.22
CA ARG A 36 -9.01 13.88 -8.67
C ARG A 36 -7.64 14.40 -9.08
N ALA A 37 -7.11 13.88 -10.18
CA ALA A 37 -5.79 14.28 -10.71
C ALA A 37 -5.71 15.79 -11.02
N ASP A 38 -6.79 16.39 -11.52
CA ASP A 38 -6.83 17.81 -11.89
C ASP A 38 -6.78 18.78 -10.70
N TYR A 39 -6.96 18.28 -9.46
CA TYR A 39 -6.87 19.14 -8.27
C TYR A 39 -5.46 19.68 -8.03
N LEU A 40 -4.42 18.93 -8.41
CA LEU A 40 -3.03 19.39 -8.29
C LEU A 40 -2.80 20.67 -9.11
N ASP A 41 -3.27 20.69 -10.36
CA ASP A 41 -3.12 21.84 -11.24
C ASP A 41 -4.11 22.96 -10.87
N LYS A 42 -5.37 22.60 -10.60
CA LYS A 42 -6.44 23.57 -10.33
C LYS A 42 -6.19 24.45 -9.11
N PHE A 43 -5.58 23.90 -8.07
CA PHE A 43 -5.34 24.61 -6.80
C PHE A 43 -3.86 24.88 -6.56
N TRP A 44 -3.03 24.80 -7.61
CA TRP A 44 -1.58 24.90 -7.50
C TRP A 44 -1.11 26.13 -6.72
N ASP A 45 -1.69 27.30 -7.03
CA ASP A 45 -1.33 28.57 -6.39
C ASP A 45 -1.82 28.68 -4.93
N ASN A 46 -2.74 27.80 -4.51
CA ASN A 46 -3.24 27.75 -3.14
C ASN A 46 -2.45 26.77 -2.25
N TYR A 47 -1.58 25.93 -2.81
CA TYR A 47 -0.77 25.00 -2.04
C TYR A 47 0.50 25.67 -1.50
N GLY A 48 0.84 25.32 -0.25
CA GLY A 48 2.15 25.63 0.34
C GLY A 48 3.27 24.78 -0.27
N GLU A 49 4.51 25.22 -0.08
CA GLU A 49 5.68 24.61 -0.71
C GLU A 49 5.99 23.20 -0.16
N GLU A 50 5.79 22.96 1.13
CA GLU A 50 6.19 21.71 1.82
C GLU A 50 5.24 20.51 1.66
N GLY A 51 4.18 20.65 0.84
CA GLY A 51 3.14 19.62 0.66
C GLY A 51 3.13 19.01 -0.74
N PHE A 52 1.99 19.13 -1.44
CA PHE A 52 1.84 18.64 -2.81
C PHE A 52 2.90 19.22 -3.78
N LYS A 53 3.26 20.50 -3.64
CA LYS A 53 4.29 21.14 -4.46
C LYS A 53 5.62 20.43 -4.35
N ARG A 54 6.10 20.16 -3.12
CA ARG A 54 7.31 19.37 -2.88
C ARG A 54 7.26 18.01 -3.55
N MET A 55 6.17 17.25 -3.38
CA MET A 55 6.02 15.92 -4.00
C MET A 55 6.07 15.98 -5.53
N VAL A 56 5.49 17.02 -6.15
CA VAL A 56 5.48 17.21 -7.61
C VAL A 56 6.84 17.71 -8.14
N ASN A 57 7.49 18.64 -7.43
CA ASN A 57 8.72 19.30 -7.91
C ASN A 57 9.99 18.50 -7.62
N GLU A 58 10.04 17.77 -6.50
CA GLU A 58 11.21 16.99 -6.06
C GLU A 58 11.04 15.47 -6.28
N GLY A 59 9.81 15.03 -6.53
CA GLY A 59 9.47 13.63 -6.74
C GLY A 59 9.20 13.28 -8.20
N TYR A 60 8.38 12.25 -8.38
CA TYR A 60 7.93 11.81 -9.70
C TYR A 60 6.41 11.83 -9.76
N ASN A 61 5.85 12.56 -10.72
CA ASN A 61 4.41 12.74 -10.88
C ASN A 61 3.88 11.96 -12.10
N CYS A 62 3.27 10.80 -11.85
CA CYS A 62 2.64 9.97 -12.86
C CYS A 62 1.24 10.49 -13.23
N ARG A 63 1.18 11.47 -14.14
CA ARG A 63 -0.07 12.14 -14.55
C ARG A 63 -1.05 11.26 -15.32
N SER A 64 -0.58 10.16 -15.91
CA SER A 64 -1.38 9.23 -16.72
C SER A 64 -1.60 7.91 -15.98
N THR A 65 -2.24 7.99 -14.81
CA THR A 65 -2.55 6.84 -13.96
C THR A 65 -4.06 6.73 -13.80
N PHE A 66 -4.62 5.55 -14.08
CA PHE A 66 -6.06 5.31 -14.11
C PHE A 66 -6.40 4.02 -13.39
N PHE A 67 -7.59 3.97 -12.78
CA PHE A 67 -8.22 2.70 -12.45
C PHE A 67 -8.78 2.09 -13.74
N ASP A 68 -8.36 0.89 -14.06
CA ASP A 68 -8.76 0.10 -15.22
C ASP A 68 -9.84 -0.95 -14.88
N TYR A 69 -10.58 -0.69 -13.79
CA TYR A 69 -11.69 -1.50 -13.33
C TYR A 69 -12.88 -0.63 -12.93
N VAL A 70 -14.03 -1.30 -12.73
CA VAL A 70 -15.27 -0.71 -12.26
C VAL A 70 -15.87 -1.65 -11.19
N PRO A 71 -16.50 -1.13 -10.11
CA PRO A 71 -16.67 0.28 -9.76
C PRO A 71 -15.42 0.91 -9.11
N THR A 72 -15.22 2.21 -9.32
CA THR A 72 -14.14 2.99 -8.71
C THR A 72 -14.50 3.47 -7.29
N ASN A 73 -14.82 2.50 -6.42
CA ASN A 73 -15.22 2.75 -5.04
C ASN A 73 -14.04 2.65 -4.07
N THR A 74 -14.20 3.22 -2.87
CA THR A 74 -13.14 3.34 -1.86
C THR A 74 -12.47 2.00 -1.51
N GLY A 75 -13.24 0.96 -1.15
CA GLY A 75 -12.72 -0.34 -0.75
C GLY A 75 -11.88 -1.01 -1.84
N PRO A 76 -12.45 -1.22 -3.05
CA PRO A 76 -11.70 -1.73 -4.20
C PRO A 76 -10.45 -0.88 -4.50
N GLY A 77 -10.60 0.45 -4.51
CA GLY A 77 -9.51 1.43 -4.66
C GLY A 77 -8.31 1.15 -3.76
N HIS A 78 -8.55 1.10 -2.46
CA HIS A 78 -7.50 0.92 -1.47
C HIS A 78 -6.88 -0.48 -1.55
N ALA A 79 -7.68 -1.52 -1.81
CA ALA A 79 -7.14 -2.86 -2.00
C ALA A 79 -6.24 -2.94 -3.25
N SER A 80 -6.65 -2.38 -4.39
CA SER A 80 -5.85 -2.43 -5.62
C SER A 80 -4.51 -1.69 -5.51
N ILE A 81 -4.50 -0.52 -4.86
CA ILE A 81 -3.26 0.27 -4.69
C ILE A 81 -2.17 -0.53 -3.95
N PHE A 82 -2.55 -1.28 -2.91
CA PHE A 82 -1.58 -1.95 -2.03
C PHE A 82 -1.34 -3.41 -2.38
N THR A 83 -2.21 -4.04 -3.17
CA THR A 83 -2.03 -5.42 -3.67
C THR A 83 -1.43 -5.48 -5.07
N GLY A 84 -1.56 -4.40 -5.86
CA GLY A 84 -1.24 -4.42 -7.29
C GLY A 84 -2.16 -5.31 -8.12
N ALA A 85 -3.27 -5.77 -7.54
CA ALA A 85 -4.22 -6.68 -8.16
C ALA A 85 -5.54 -5.96 -8.50
N TYR A 86 -6.32 -6.55 -9.40
CA TYR A 86 -7.67 -6.07 -9.72
C TYR A 86 -8.71 -6.58 -8.72
N PRO A 87 -9.89 -5.92 -8.61
CA PRO A 87 -11.00 -6.41 -7.79
C PRO A 87 -11.41 -7.84 -8.06
N SER A 88 -11.31 -8.30 -9.32
CA SER A 88 -11.58 -9.68 -9.71
C SER A 88 -10.56 -10.70 -9.17
N ILE A 89 -9.41 -10.24 -8.68
CA ILE A 89 -8.32 -11.06 -8.15
C ILE A 89 -8.25 -10.93 -6.63
N HIS A 90 -8.23 -9.71 -6.09
CA HIS A 90 -8.17 -9.50 -4.63
C HIS A 90 -9.52 -9.66 -3.93
N GLY A 91 -10.64 -9.81 -4.65
CA GLY A 91 -11.95 -10.18 -4.10
C GLY A 91 -12.78 -9.05 -3.50
N VAL A 92 -12.18 -7.88 -3.25
CA VAL A 92 -12.87 -6.66 -2.80
C VAL A 92 -13.48 -5.94 -4.00
N VAL A 93 -14.69 -6.32 -4.40
CA VAL A 93 -15.35 -5.88 -5.65
C VAL A 93 -16.16 -4.59 -5.52
N ASP A 94 -16.64 -4.27 -4.32
CA ASP A 94 -17.36 -3.03 -4.00
C ASP A 94 -17.23 -2.73 -2.50
N ASN A 95 -17.69 -1.58 -2.03
CA ASN A 95 -17.85 -1.28 -0.61
C ASN A 95 -18.92 -2.18 0.04
N ASP A 96 -20.02 -2.40 -0.67
CA ASP A 96 -21.16 -3.21 -0.24
C ASP A 96 -21.53 -4.16 -1.38
N SER A 97 -21.75 -5.43 -1.07
CA SER A 97 -21.95 -6.46 -2.08
C SER A 97 -22.94 -7.52 -1.61
N TYR A 98 -23.61 -8.17 -2.55
CA TYR A 98 -24.57 -9.23 -2.24
C TYR A 98 -23.94 -10.61 -2.35
N ASP A 99 -23.94 -11.37 -1.25
CA ASP A 99 -23.58 -12.77 -1.23
C ASP A 99 -24.77 -13.62 -1.68
N ARG A 100 -24.64 -14.27 -2.85
CA ARG A 100 -25.72 -15.10 -3.43
C ARG A 100 -25.97 -16.41 -2.67
N TYR A 101 -24.98 -16.92 -1.95
CA TYR A 101 -25.11 -18.15 -1.18
C TYR A 101 -25.78 -17.88 0.17
N LEU A 102 -25.33 -16.82 0.85
CA LEU A 102 -25.90 -16.37 2.12
C LEU A 102 -27.19 -15.57 1.95
N LYS A 103 -27.49 -15.13 0.71
CA LYS A 103 -28.65 -14.32 0.33
C LYS A 103 -28.75 -13.00 1.10
N GLN A 104 -27.62 -12.36 1.38
CA GLN A 104 -27.55 -11.14 2.17
C GLN A 104 -26.51 -10.17 1.61
N GLU A 105 -26.70 -8.89 1.89
CA GLU A 105 -25.67 -7.88 1.67
C GLU A 105 -24.58 -7.99 2.74
N TYR A 106 -23.35 -7.66 2.35
CA TYR A 106 -22.22 -7.57 3.24
C TYR A 106 -21.39 -6.35 2.92
N TYR A 107 -20.82 -5.76 3.96
CA TYR A 107 -19.83 -4.70 3.86
C TYR A 107 -18.43 -5.27 3.63
N CYS A 108 -17.62 -4.64 2.79
CA CYS A 108 -16.34 -5.16 2.29
C CYS A 108 -15.32 -5.54 3.37
N ALA A 109 -15.29 -4.81 4.48
CA ALA A 109 -14.40 -5.10 5.60
C ALA A 109 -15.12 -5.82 6.76
N SER A 110 -16.43 -6.10 6.64
CA SER A 110 -17.18 -6.75 7.73
C SER A 110 -16.70 -8.17 7.99
N ASP A 111 -16.47 -8.46 9.27
CA ASP A 111 -16.04 -9.75 9.76
C ASP A 111 -16.80 -10.12 11.05
N PRO A 112 -17.86 -10.92 10.95
CA PRO A 112 -18.64 -11.32 12.12
C PRO A 112 -17.88 -12.28 13.06
N SER A 113 -16.72 -12.80 12.65
CA SER A 113 -15.90 -13.70 13.46
C SER A 113 -14.91 -12.98 14.38
N ASN A 114 -14.76 -11.66 14.22
CA ASN A 114 -13.88 -10.84 15.02
C ASN A 114 -14.66 -9.87 15.91
N GLU A 115 -14.14 -9.61 17.11
CA GLU A 115 -14.62 -8.57 17.99
C GLU A 115 -13.72 -7.34 17.88
N GLY A 116 -14.33 -6.17 17.67
CA GLY A 116 -13.59 -4.90 17.64
C GLY A 116 -12.91 -4.59 18.97
N VAL A 117 -11.68 -4.09 18.91
CA VAL A 117 -10.94 -3.62 20.08
C VAL A 117 -11.09 -2.10 20.19
N GLY A 118 -11.64 -1.61 21.31
CA GLY A 118 -11.70 -0.17 21.60
C GLY A 118 -12.82 0.62 20.91
N GLY A 119 -13.79 -0.04 20.26
CA GLY A 119 -14.92 0.60 19.60
C GLY A 119 -15.82 -0.37 18.82
N GLN A 120 -16.77 0.16 18.05
CA GLN A 120 -17.53 -0.60 17.03
C GLN A 120 -16.53 -1.09 15.96
N GLY A 121 -16.39 -2.41 15.74
CA GLY A 121 -15.22 -2.85 14.99
C GLY A 121 -15.12 -4.34 14.63
N ASN A 122 -16.23 -5.00 14.32
CA ASN A 122 -16.19 -6.36 13.76
C ASN A 122 -15.78 -6.30 12.29
N MET A 123 -14.55 -5.85 12.05
CA MET A 123 -13.97 -5.52 10.75
C MET A 123 -12.59 -6.17 10.61
N SER A 124 -12.29 -6.72 9.43
CA SER A 124 -11.01 -7.35 9.15
C SER A 124 -10.75 -7.42 7.63
N PRO A 125 -9.52 -7.78 7.20
CA PRO A 125 -9.21 -7.98 5.79
C PRO A 125 -9.68 -9.34 5.25
N ILE A 126 -10.50 -10.12 5.98
CA ILE A 126 -10.85 -11.53 5.65
C ILE A 126 -11.41 -11.74 4.24
N ARG A 127 -12.02 -10.71 3.64
CA ARG A 127 -12.58 -10.77 2.29
C ARG A 127 -11.56 -10.46 1.18
N MET A 128 -10.37 -9.98 1.54
CA MET A 128 -9.27 -9.75 0.61
C MET A 128 -8.52 -11.07 0.39
N GLN A 129 -8.39 -11.49 -0.87
CA GLN A 129 -7.85 -12.82 -1.21
C GLN A 129 -6.36 -12.82 -1.52
N THR A 130 -5.74 -11.65 -1.58
CA THR A 130 -4.35 -11.45 -1.97
C THR A 130 -3.57 -10.74 -0.88
N THR A 131 -2.25 -10.94 -0.88
CA THR A 131 -1.33 -10.19 -0.03
C THR A 131 -1.13 -8.76 -0.51
N THR A 132 -0.84 -7.86 0.42
CA THR A 132 -0.40 -6.50 0.14
C THR A 132 1.12 -6.41 0.06
N ILE A 133 1.66 -5.30 -0.45
CA ILE A 133 3.08 -4.98 -0.32
C ILE A 133 3.56 -5.00 1.14
N GLY A 134 2.72 -4.59 2.10
CA GLY A 134 3.02 -4.66 3.52
C GLY A 134 3.14 -6.10 4.02
N ASP A 135 2.26 -6.99 3.55
CA ASP A 135 2.32 -8.42 3.85
C ASP A 135 3.60 -9.06 3.29
N GLU A 136 3.94 -8.76 2.04
CA GLU A 136 5.16 -9.29 1.40
C GLU A 136 6.43 -8.79 2.09
N ILE A 137 6.46 -7.52 2.51
CA ILE A 137 7.59 -6.97 3.30
C ILE A 137 7.69 -7.68 4.65
N ASN A 138 6.57 -7.90 5.34
CA ASN A 138 6.54 -8.62 6.60
C ASN A 138 7.03 -10.07 6.44
N LEU A 139 6.55 -10.80 5.43
CA LEU A 139 7.01 -12.14 5.12
C LEU A 139 8.51 -12.16 4.82
N TYR A 140 8.98 -11.26 3.96
CA TYR A 140 10.40 -11.15 3.58
C TYR A 140 11.31 -10.85 4.77
N GLN A 141 10.84 -10.04 5.74
CA GLN A 141 11.59 -9.67 6.94
C GLN A 141 11.37 -10.64 8.12
N ASN A 142 10.77 -11.81 7.87
CA ASN A 142 10.41 -12.78 8.91
C ASN A 142 9.63 -12.14 10.07
N PHE A 143 8.64 -11.32 9.70
CA PHE A 143 7.75 -10.55 10.57
C PHE A 143 8.46 -9.59 11.54
N LYS A 144 9.69 -9.16 11.23
CA LYS A 144 10.41 -8.13 11.99
C LYS A 144 10.08 -6.70 11.55
N SER A 145 9.56 -6.52 10.34
CA SER A 145 9.00 -5.23 9.90
C SER A 145 7.61 -5.00 10.47
N LYS A 146 7.07 -3.80 10.20
CA LYS A 146 5.73 -3.40 10.63
C LYS A 146 4.98 -2.84 9.43
N SER A 147 3.75 -3.32 9.24
CA SER A 147 2.76 -2.72 8.34
C SER A 147 1.66 -2.09 9.22
N ILE A 148 1.41 -0.79 9.04
CA ILE A 148 0.45 -0.05 9.87
C ILE A 148 -0.41 0.83 8.95
N GLY A 149 -1.73 0.66 9.03
CA GLY A 149 -2.72 1.48 8.34
C GLY A 149 -3.45 2.40 9.31
N PHE A 150 -3.64 3.66 8.90
CA PHE A 150 -4.42 4.64 9.64
C PHE A 150 -5.38 5.37 8.69
N SER A 151 -6.64 5.51 9.06
CA SER A 151 -7.63 6.23 8.25
C SER A 151 -8.83 6.71 9.08
N LEU A 152 -9.61 7.64 8.53
CA LEU A 152 -10.93 7.95 9.08
C LEU A 152 -11.94 6.81 8.84
N LYS A 153 -11.71 5.95 7.83
CA LYS A 153 -12.59 4.85 7.43
C LYS A 153 -11.87 3.52 7.68
N ASP A 154 -12.55 2.57 8.29
CA ASP A 154 -12.06 1.19 8.51
C ASP A 154 -11.42 0.56 7.26
N ARG A 155 -12.14 0.47 6.12
CA ARG A 155 -11.65 -0.06 4.84
C ARG A 155 -10.44 0.68 4.28
N GLY A 156 -10.31 1.97 4.61
CA GLY A 156 -9.17 2.79 4.22
C GLY A 156 -7.92 2.52 5.06
N ALA A 157 -8.05 1.91 6.23
CA ALA A 157 -6.93 1.46 7.06
C ALA A 157 -6.63 -0.04 6.86
N ILE A 158 -7.69 -0.86 6.83
CA ILE A 158 -7.60 -2.33 6.83
C ILE A 158 -6.98 -2.86 5.53
N PHE A 159 -7.50 -2.47 4.36
CA PHE A 159 -6.98 -3.01 3.10
C PHE A 159 -5.53 -2.59 2.81
N PRO A 160 -5.11 -1.34 3.07
CA PRO A 160 -3.69 -0.98 2.95
C PRO A 160 -2.77 -1.69 3.94
N ALA A 161 -3.22 -1.94 5.17
CA ALA A 161 -2.41 -2.60 6.20
C ALA A 161 -2.14 -4.07 5.85
N GLY A 162 -3.10 -4.73 5.19
CA GLY A 162 -2.99 -6.13 4.80
C GLY A 162 -3.33 -7.10 5.93
N HIS A 163 -3.11 -8.38 5.67
CA HIS A 163 -3.44 -9.48 6.58
C HIS A 163 -2.56 -9.55 7.82
N SER A 164 -1.30 -9.12 7.68
CA SER A 164 -0.27 -9.15 8.72
C SER A 164 -0.05 -7.79 9.38
N GLY A 165 -0.74 -6.76 8.90
CA GLY A 165 -0.62 -5.39 9.41
C GLY A 165 -1.53 -5.09 10.59
N GLN A 166 -1.33 -3.90 11.15
CA GLN A 166 -2.22 -3.33 12.17
C GLN A 166 -2.99 -2.18 11.55
N ALA A 167 -4.31 -2.14 11.75
CA ALA A 167 -5.17 -1.10 11.21
C ALA A 167 -5.84 -0.33 12.34
N TYR A 168 -5.84 0.99 12.23
CA TYR A 168 -6.47 1.91 13.18
C TYR A 168 -7.37 2.87 12.41
N TRP A 169 -8.59 3.08 12.91
CA TRP A 169 -9.54 4.02 12.32
C TRP A 169 -10.34 4.78 13.37
N LEU A 170 -10.97 5.88 12.95
CA LEU A 170 -11.91 6.63 13.78
C LEU A 170 -13.32 6.06 13.60
N THR A 171 -14.01 5.89 14.73
CA THR A 171 -15.43 5.49 14.83
C THR A 171 -16.31 6.68 15.13
#